data_AF-A0A8H6AND6-F1
#
_entry.id   AF-A0A8H6AND6-F1
#
_cell.length_a   1.000
_cell.length_b   1.000
_cell.length_c   1.000
_cell.angle_alpha   90.00
_cell.angle_beta   90.00
_cell.angle_gamma   90.00
#
_symmetry.space_group_name_H-M   'P 1'
#
loop_
_entity.id
_entity.type
_entity.pdbx_description
1 polymer ?
#
loop_
_entity_poly.entity_id
_entity_poly.type
_entity_poly.pdbx_seq_one_letter_code
_entity_poly.pdbx_strand_id
1 'polypeptide(L)'
;MPNLEIAAFTPSSALLALKSGARRIELCAHKDKDGLTPDVKDFSSVYSALHAQNEKRFDGKVNEKKEEEEDGEINIMIRPVDNSSLGVGPDDNFRVGDELINLNFTSLLTSGGAPTSVQGVVQLQKLVQQAAGRIDIIVGGGVRSRNLEELVQETGAGWFHSSAVVGDGENVNGEEVEKMRDILGGTRVG
;
A
#
# COMPACT_ATOMS: atom_id res chain seq x y z
N MET A 1 22.96 -0.88 3.30
CA MET A 1 22.48 -2.18 3.81
C MET A 1 21.33 -2.65 2.91
N PRO A 2 21.09 -3.96 2.74
CA PRO A 2 19.90 -4.41 2.03
C PRO A 2 18.64 -3.95 2.77
N ASN A 3 17.66 -3.44 2.03
CA ASN A 3 16.37 -3.01 2.59
C ASN A 3 15.47 -4.24 2.77
N LEU A 4 14.93 -4.44 3.97
CA LEU A 4 14.07 -5.57 4.32
C LEU A 4 12.63 -5.10 4.52
N GLU A 5 11.70 -5.64 3.72
CA GLU A 5 10.25 -5.48 3.90
C GLU A 5 9.66 -6.71 4.60
N ILE A 6 8.73 -6.50 5.54
CA ILE A 6 8.01 -7.57 6.24
C ILE A 6 6.50 -7.36 6.13
N ALA A 7 5.80 -8.37 5.62
CA ALA A 7 4.34 -8.44 5.69
C ALA A 7 3.90 -8.73 7.13
N ALA A 8 3.03 -7.88 7.66
CA ALA A 8 2.49 -7.97 9.00
C ALA A 8 0.96 -8.05 8.95
N PHE A 9 0.40 -8.99 9.74
CA PHE A 9 -1.05 -9.24 9.75
C PHE A 9 -1.76 -8.75 11.01
N THR A 10 -0.99 -8.13 11.92
CA THR A 10 -1.47 -7.53 13.15
C THR A 10 -0.62 -6.30 13.50
N PRO A 11 -1.15 -5.36 14.28
CA PRO A 11 -0.38 -4.21 14.74
C PRO A 11 0.88 -4.60 15.50
N SER A 12 0.78 -5.63 16.35
CA SER A 12 1.91 -6.11 17.15
C SER A 12 3.02 -6.69 16.28
N SER A 13 2.68 -7.44 15.23
CA SER A 13 3.68 -7.98 14.30
C SER A 13 4.38 -6.90 13.48
N ALA A 14 3.65 -5.86 13.07
CA ALA A 14 4.22 -4.73 12.33
C ALA A 14 5.26 -3.99 13.18
N LEU A 15 4.90 -3.66 14.42
CA LEU A 15 5.79 -3.00 15.37
C LEU A 15 7.00 -3.85 15.73
N LEU A 16 6.82 -5.16 15.92
CA LEU A 16 7.92 -6.07 16.19
C LEU A 16 8.89 -6.14 15.01
N ALA A 17 8.38 -6.20 13.79
CA ALA A 17 9.19 -6.24 12.59
C ALA A 17 10.04 -4.96 12.44
N LEU A 18 9.45 -3.77 12.64
CA LEU A 18 10.18 -2.50 12.65
C LEU A 18 11.28 -2.50 13.73
N LYS A 19 10.94 -2.89 14.97
CA LYS A 19 11.91 -3.00 16.07
C LYS A 19 13.03 -4.02 15.81
N SER A 20 12.77 -5.00 14.96
CA SER A 20 13.74 -6.03 14.59
C SER A 20 14.62 -5.63 13.40
N GLY A 21 14.49 -4.39 12.91
CA GLY A 21 15.29 -3.86 11.81
C GLY A 21 14.67 -4.03 10.43
N ALA A 22 13.39 -4.42 10.33
CA ALA A 22 12.67 -4.27 9.08
C ALA A 22 12.59 -2.78 8.74
N ARG A 23 12.96 -2.44 7.51
CA ARG A 23 12.98 -1.06 7.04
C ARG A 23 11.65 -0.65 6.41
N ARG A 24 10.84 -1.65 6.02
CA ARG A 24 9.50 -1.45 5.48
C ARG A 24 8.52 -2.48 6.00
N ILE A 25 7.27 -2.08 6.22
CA ILE A 25 6.19 -3.01 6.59
C ILE A 25 5.07 -2.95 5.58
N GLU A 26 4.59 -4.11 5.15
CA GLU A 26 3.32 -4.26 4.45
C GLU A 26 2.26 -4.70 5.46
N LEU A 27 1.37 -3.79 5.88
CA LEU A 27 0.31 -4.11 6.83
C LEU A 27 -0.94 -4.63 6.09
N CYS A 28 -1.32 -5.86 6.39
CA CYS A 28 -2.44 -6.59 5.83
C CYS A 28 -3.38 -7.13 6.94
N ALA A 29 -4.62 -7.45 6.60
CA ALA A 29 -5.50 -8.35 7.36
C ALA A 29 -5.63 -9.70 6.65
N HIS A 30 -6.29 -10.68 7.26
CA HIS A 30 -6.71 -11.94 6.59
C HIS A 30 -5.61 -12.62 5.74
N LYS A 31 -4.60 -13.17 6.43
CA LYS A 31 -3.50 -13.92 5.80
C LYS A 31 -3.99 -15.04 4.88
N ASP A 32 -5.12 -15.65 5.21
CA ASP A 32 -5.78 -16.73 4.45
C ASP A 32 -6.30 -16.29 3.08
N LYS A 33 -6.49 -14.98 2.87
CA LYS A 33 -6.96 -14.38 1.61
C LYS A 33 -5.87 -13.57 0.92
N ASP A 34 -4.61 -13.95 1.18
CA ASP A 34 -3.43 -13.32 0.60
C ASP A 34 -3.35 -11.81 0.92
N GLY A 35 -3.87 -11.40 2.09
CA GLY A 35 -3.79 -10.04 2.62
C GLY A 35 -4.95 -9.13 2.20
N LEU A 36 -5.87 -8.79 3.11
CA LEU A 36 -6.95 -7.80 2.90
C LEU A 36 -6.63 -6.46 3.58
N THR A 37 -7.49 -5.45 3.35
CA THR A 37 -7.43 -4.18 4.09
C THR A 37 -7.52 -4.39 5.60
N PRO A 38 -6.55 -3.90 6.39
CA PRO A 38 -6.66 -3.83 7.85
C PRO A 38 -7.84 -2.96 8.30
N ASP A 39 -8.37 -3.23 9.49
CA ASP A 39 -9.37 -2.37 10.12
C ASP A 39 -8.73 -1.03 10.55
N VAL A 40 -9.49 0.07 10.49
CA VAL A 40 -9.06 1.40 10.94
C VAL A 40 -8.51 1.38 12.38
N LYS A 41 -9.02 0.49 13.25
CA LYS A 41 -8.51 0.32 14.62
C LYS A 41 -7.10 -0.29 14.66
N ASP A 42 -6.80 -1.21 13.75
CA ASP A 42 -5.49 -1.88 13.67
C ASP A 42 -4.46 -0.88 13.14
N PHE A 43 -4.84 -0.11 12.13
CA PHE A 43 -4.11 1.07 11.66
C PHE A 43 -3.82 2.07 12.78
N SER A 44 -4.86 2.52 13.48
CA SER A 44 -4.75 3.49 14.59
C SER A 44 -3.85 2.98 15.71
N SER A 45 -3.81 1.66 15.92
CA SER A 45 -2.97 1.01 16.94
C SER A 45 -1.50 0.99 16.55
N VAL A 46 -1.16 0.64 15.29
CA VAL A 46 0.22 0.73 14.78
C VAL A 46 0.71 2.17 14.86
N TYR A 47 -0.13 3.10 14.39
CA TYR A 47 0.16 4.52 14.43
C TYR A 47 0.46 5.03 15.84
N SER A 48 -0.48 4.83 16.76
CA SER A 48 -0.34 5.30 18.14
C SER A 48 0.92 4.72 18.78
N ALA A 49 1.27 3.47 18.48
CA ALA A 49 2.44 2.82 19.04
C ALA A 49 3.77 3.35 18.49
N LEU A 50 3.82 3.80 17.22
CA LEU A 50 5.00 4.46 16.66
C LEU A 50 5.19 5.86 17.25
N HIS A 51 4.11 6.63 17.37
CA HIS A 51 4.19 8.00 17.90
C HIS A 51 4.35 8.05 19.42
N ALA A 52 3.87 7.06 20.17
CA ALA A 52 4.13 6.94 21.60
C ALA A 52 5.61 6.65 21.93
N GLN A 53 6.42 6.16 20.97
CA GLN A 53 7.88 6.06 21.13
C GLN A 53 8.56 7.43 21.04
N ASN A 54 7.96 8.39 20.33
CA ASN A 54 8.50 9.74 20.14
C ASN A 54 8.24 10.66 21.35
N GLU A 55 7.13 10.49 22.07
CA GLU A 55 6.81 11.32 23.26
C GLU A 55 7.60 10.92 24.52
N LYS A 56 8.02 9.65 24.66
CA LYS A 56 8.78 9.19 25.84
C LYS A 56 10.24 9.66 25.88
N ARG A 57 10.74 10.36 24.86
CA ARG A 57 12.10 10.89 24.80
C ARG A 57 12.26 12.30 25.38
N PHE A 58 11.19 12.98 25.81
CA PHE A 58 11.28 14.31 26.39
C PHE A 58 11.37 14.30 27.92
N ASP A 59 12.43 13.70 28.45
CA ASP A 59 12.98 14.06 29.77
C ASP A 59 14.21 14.95 29.54
N GLY A 60 13.96 16.24 29.35
CA GLY A 60 14.64 17.28 30.10
C GLY A 60 16.17 17.39 30.06
N LYS A 61 16.91 16.78 29.11
CA LYS A 61 18.34 17.09 28.88
C LYS A 61 18.68 17.11 27.39
N VAL A 62 18.90 18.33 26.90
CA VAL A 62 19.49 18.59 25.58
C VAL A 62 20.92 18.06 25.60
N ASN A 63 21.19 17.06 24.76
CA ASN A 63 22.52 16.89 24.19
C ASN A 63 22.39 16.53 22.71
N GLU A 64 23.13 17.29 21.93
CA GLU A 64 23.15 17.33 20.48
C GLU A 64 23.64 16.01 19.90
N LYS A 65 22.74 15.33 19.19
CA LYS A 65 22.93 14.66 17.88
C LYS A 65 21.55 14.17 17.46
N LYS A 66 20.92 14.87 16.52
CA LYS A 66 19.81 14.29 15.77
C LYS A 66 20.43 13.22 14.88
N GLU A 67 20.49 11.99 15.38
CA GLU A 67 20.49 10.85 14.47
C GLU A 67 19.21 11.00 13.66
N GLU A 68 19.32 11.08 12.34
CA GLU A 68 18.17 10.95 11.45
C GLU A 68 17.60 9.55 11.72
N GLU A 69 16.62 9.46 12.62
CA GLU A 69 15.84 8.25 12.78
C GLU A 69 15.10 8.07 11.46
N GLU A 70 15.62 7.18 10.62
CA GLU A 70 14.91 6.67 9.46
C GLU A 70 13.72 5.87 9.99
N ASP A 71 12.65 6.56 10.33
CA ASP A 71 11.35 5.98 10.65
C ASP A 71 11.00 5.02 9.50
N GLY A 72 10.83 3.74 9.83
CA GLY A 72 10.60 2.71 8.82
C GLY A 72 9.34 3.02 8.00
N GLU A 73 9.43 2.83 6.68
CA GLU A 73 8.33 3.08 5.77
C GLU A 73 7.19 2.08 6.03
N ILE A 74 5.96 2.55 6.11
CA ILE A 74 4.80 1.67 6.22
C ILE A 74 4.01 1.76 4.92
N ASN A 75 3.76 0.59 4.32
CA ASN A 75 2.90 0.39 3.18
C ASN A 75 1.62 -0.30 3.65
N ILE A 76 0.47 0.18 3.20
CA ILE A 76 -0.81 -0.50 3.47
C ILE A 76 -1.24 -1.25 2.22
N MET A 77 -1.48 -2.55 2.37
CA MET A 77 -2.10 -3.39 1.35
C MET A 77 -3.61 -3.43 1.62
N ILE A 78 -4.36 -2.82 0.72
CA ILE A 78 -5.82 -2.91 0.60
C ILE A 78 -6.11 -3.93 -0.50
N ARG A 79 -6.50 -5.14 -0.11
CA ARG A 79 -7.26 -6.01 -1.02
C ARG A 79 -8.73 -6.00 -0.63
N PRO A 80 -9.65 -5.89 -1.60
CA PRO A 80 -11.07 -5.96 -1.33
C PRO A 80 -11.43 -7.28 -0.68
N VAL A 81 -12.30 -7.21 0.33
CA VAL A 81 -13.19 -8.32 0.62
C VAL A 81 -14.25 -8.34 -0.48
N ASP A 82 -14.63 -9.54 -0.94
CA ASP A 82 -15.90 -9.69 -1.66
C ASP A 82 -16.99 -9.00 -0.83
N ASN A 83 -17.76 -8.10 -1.45
CA ASN A 83 -18.59 -7.10 -0.77
C ASN A 83 -19.85 -7.71 -0.11
N SER A 84 -19.82 -8.99 0.25
CA SER A 84 -20.94 -9.78 0.79
C SER A 84 -21.17 -9.59 2.29
N SER A 85 -20.32 -8.84 2.99
CA SER A 85 -20.51 -8.48 4.40
C SER A 85 -20.35 -6.97 4.56
N LEU A 86 -21.45 -6.33 4.97
CA LEU A 86 -21.60 -4.89 5.17
C LEU A 86 -20.44 -4.31 5.99
N GLY A 87 -19.52 -3.67 5.26
CA GLY A 87 -18.41 -2.86 5.74
C GLY A 87 -17.89 -2.04 4.56
N VAL A 88 -18.56 -0.92 4.31
CA VAL A 88 -18.20 0.22 3.41
C VAL A 88 -17.33 -0.09 2.18
N GLY A 89 -17.89 -0.81 1.21
CA GLY A 89 -17.73 -0.36 -0.18
C GLY A 89 -18.73 0.78 -0.45
N PRO A 90 -18.64 1.42 -1.62
CA PRO A 90 -17.79 2.61 -1.82
C PRO A 90 -18.18 3.72 -0.83
N ASP A 91 -17.41 3.89 0.25
CA ASP A 91 -17.54 5.11 1.03
C ASP A 91 -16.89 6.24 0.22
N ASP A 92 -17.67 7.26 -0.16
CA ASP A 92 -17.14 8.57 -0.58
C ASP A 92 -16.21 9.21 0.49
N ASN A 93 -16.02 8.54 1.64
CA ASN A 93 -15.15 8.90 2.76
C ASN A 93 -13.75 8.27 2.73
N PHE A 94 -13.47 7.22 1.94
CA PHE A 94 -12.08 6.74 1.86
C PHE A 94 -11.26 7.73 1.05
N ARG A 95 -10.51 8.58 1.76
CA ARG A 95 -9.67 9.63 1.20
C ARG A 95 -8.22 9.28 1.46
N VAL A 96 -7.37 9.55 0.48
CA VAL A 96 -5.95 9.72 0.77
C VAL A 96 -5.81 11.07 1.50
N GLY A 97 -6.02 11.01 2.81
CA GLY A 97 -6.14 12.17 3.68
C GLY A 97 -4.82 12.53 4.37
N ASP A 98 -4.84 13.68 5.05
CA ASP A 98 -3.72 14.15 5.87
C ASP A 98 -3.37 13.16 6.97
N GLU A 99 -4.28 12.28 7.38
CA GLU A 99 -3.99 11.15 8.26
C GLU A 99 -2.83 10.35 7.68
N LEU A 100 -3.02 9.58 6.60
CA LEU A 100 -1.94 8.74 6.02
C LEU A 100 -0.61 9.48 5.83
N ILE A 101 -0.66 10.76 5.47
CA ILE A 101 0.52 11.61 5.25
C ILE A 101 1.21 11.99 6.56
N ASN A 102 0.43 12.38 7.57
CA ASN A 102 0.94 12.73 8.90
C ASN A 102 1.49 11.52 9.66
N LEU A 103 1.26 10.30 9.16
CA LEU A 103 1.75 9.05 9.76
C LEU A 103 2.91 8.43 8.97
N ASN A 104 3.55 9.17 8.05
CA ASN A 104 4.70 8.74 7.24
C ASN A 104 4.45 7.50 6.36
N PHE A 105 3.21 7.24 5.94
CA PHE A 105 2.97 6.24 4.90
C PHE A 105 3.44 6.79 3.56
N THR A 106 4.20 5.98 2.82
CA THR A 106 4.73 6.38 1.50
C THR A 106 3.93 5.78 0.35
N SER A 107 3.23 4.67 0.57
CA SER A 107 2.40 4.04 -0.46
C SER A 107 1.14 3.31 0.03
N LEU A 108 0.16 3.21 -0.87
CA LEU A 108 -1.12 2.54 -0.69
C LEU A 108 -1.38 1.59 -1.87
N LEU A 109 -1.40 0.28 -1.62
CA LEU A 109 -1.77 -0.70 -2.63
C LEU A 109 -3.27 -0.99 -2.57
N THR A 110 -4.02 -0.72 -3.63
CA THR A 110 -5.49 -0.85 -3.64
C THR A 110 -6.03 -1.14 -5.04
N SER A 111 -7.20 -1.75 -5.12
CA SER A 111 -8.00 -1.88 -6.35
C SER A 111 -9.12 -0.83 -6.46
N GLY A 112 -9.14 0.17 -5.57
CA GLY A 112 -10.19 1.19 -5.51
C GLY A 112 -11.45 0.73 -4.76
N GLY A 113 -11.32 -0.27 -3.88
CA GLY A 113 -12.46 -0.81 -3.11
C GLY A 113 -13.40 -1.70 -3.92
N ALA A 114 -12.99 -2.15 -5.11
CA ALA A 114 -13.74 -3.05 -5.98
C ALA A 114 -12.99 -4.37 -6.22
N PRO A 115 -13.67 -5.49 -6.54
CA PRO A 115 -13.02 -6.80 -6.74
C PRO A 115 -11.83 -6.82 -7.71
N THR A 116 -11.81 -5.92 -8.71
CA THR A 116 -10.66 -5.73 -9.61
C THR A 116 -10.36 -4.25 -9.79
N SER A 117 -9.10 -3.91 -10.12
CA SER A 117 -8.69 -2.53 -10.42
C SER A 117 -9.50 -1.89 -11.55
N VAL A 118 -9.86 -2.68 -12.56
CA VAL A 118 -10.70 -2.23 -13.68
C VAL A 118 -12.07 -1.79 -13.18
N GLN A 119 -12.68 -2.54 -12.27
CA GLN A 119 -13.98 -2.18 -11.68
C GLN A 119 -13.88 -0.98 -10.74
N GLY A 120 -12.74 -0.78 -10.08
CA GLY A 120 -12.49 0.34 -9.16
C GLY A 120 -11.79 1.54 -9.80
N VAL A 121 -11.64 1.58 -11.12
CA VAL A 121 -10.80 2.55 -11.84
C VAL A 121 -11.16 4.01 -11.53
N VAL A 122 -12.45 4.33 -11.42
CA VAL A 122 -12.93 5.68 -11.08
C VAL A 122 -12.50 6.08 -9.67
N GLN A 123 -12.56 5.15 -8.70
CA GLN A 123 -12.11 5.42 -7.34
C GLN A 123 -10.59 5.54 -7.29
N LEU A 124 -9.87 4.67 -8.01
CA LEU A 124 -8.41 4.75 -8.11
C LEU A 124 -7.95 6.11 -8.66
N GLN A 125 -8.57 6.61 -9.71
CA GLN A 125 -8.30 7.94 -10.26
C GLN A 125 -8.49 9.04 -9.22
N LYS A 126 -9.61 9.01 -8.47
CA LYS A 126 -9.85 9.96 -7.36
C LYS A 126 -8.76 9.88 -6.29
N LEU A 127 -8.34 8.67 -5.92
CA LEU A 127 -7.31 8.45 -4.90
C LEU A 127 -5.94 8.97 -5.37
N VAL A 128 -5.55 8.72 -6.62
CA VAL A 128 -4.31 9.25 -7.21
C VAL A 128 -4.33 10.79 -7.19
N GLN A 129 -5.44 11.39 -7.61
CA GLN A 129 -5.61 12.85 -7.59
C GLN A 129 -5.56 13.42 -6.17
N GLN A 130 -6.22 12.77 -5.21
CA GLN A 130 -6.18 13.18 -3.80
C GLN A 130 -4.80 13.03 -3.20
N ALA A 131 -4.07 11.96 -3.54
CA ALA A 131 -2.71 11.74 -3.07
C ALA A 131 -1.79 12.87 -3.51
N ALA A 132 -1.95 13.35 -4.75
CA ALA A 132 -1.20 14.48 -5.29
C ALA A 132 0.33 14.31 -5.11
N GLY A 133 0.83 13.08 -5.27
CA GLY A 133 2.25 12.72 -5.09
C GLY A 133 2.73 12.68 -3.64
N ARG A 134 1.85 12.91 -2.64
CA ARG A 134 2.19 12.82 -1.22
C ARG A 134 2.31 11.36 -0.75
N ILE A 135 1.59 10.46 -1.42
CA ILE A 135 1.61 9.00 -1.21
C ILE A 135 1.49 8.34 -2.58
N ASP A 136 2.25 7.27 -2.80
CA ASP A 136 2.17 6.46 -4.01
C ASP A 136 0.92 5.56 -3.97
N ILE A 137 0.02 5.72 -4.93
CA ILE A 137 -1.09 4.77 -5.12
C ILE A 137 -0.61 3.65 -6.03
N ILE A 138 -0.47 2.46 -5.46
CA ILE A 138 -0.11 1.24 -6.18
C ILE A 138 -1.41 0.55 -6.60
N VAL A 139 -1.67 0.49 -7.90
CA VAL A 139 -2.89 -0.14 -8.43
C VAL A 139 -2.72 -1.66 -8.38
N GLY A 140 -3.60 -2.34 -7.63
CA GLY A 140 -3.63 -3.80 -7.48
C GLY A 140 -5.00 -4.39 -7.77
N GLY A 141 -5.11 -5.73 -7.77
CA GLY A 141 -6.38 -6.43 -7.99
C GLY A 141 -6.62 -6.83 -9.46
N GLY A 142 -5.89 -7.85 -9.93
CA GLY A 142 -6.07 -8.40 -11.27
C GLY A 142 -5.40 -7.62 -12.41
N VAL A 143 -4.40 -6.79 -12.08
CA VAL A 143 -3.58 -6.09 -13.09
C VAL A 143 -2.79 -7.10 -13.91
N ARG A 144 -2.86 -6.99 -15.24
CA ARG A 144 -2.23 -7.85 -16.24
C ARG A 144 -1.93 -7.04 -17.50
N SER A 145 -1.09 -7.56 -18.39
CA SER A 145 -0.75 -6.91 -19.67
C SER A 145 -1.98 -6.48 -20.46
N ARG A 146 -3.05 -7.28 -20.43
CA ARG A 146 -4.32 -7.02 -21.13
C ARG A 146 -5.10 -5.79 -20.67
N ASN A 147 -4.88 -5.30 -19.44
CA ASN A 147 -5.62 -4.16 -18.87
C ASN A 147 -4.71 -3.04 -18.35
N LEU A 148 -3.39 -3.22 -18.41
CA LEU A 148 -2.43 -2.30 -17.84
C LEU A 148 -2.45 -0.93 -18.53
N GLU A 149 -2.53 -0.90 -19.86
CA GLU A 149 -2.51 0.35 -20.63
C GLU A 149 -3.70 1.25 -20.27
N GLU A 150 -4.91 0.68 -20.23
CA GLU A 150 -6.13 1.40 -19.82
C GLU A 150 -6.03 1.88 -18.37
N LEU A 151 -5.54 1.03 -17.46
CA LEU A 151 -5.36 1.42 -16.06
C LEU A 151 -4.37 2.57 -15.90
N VAL A 152 -3.27 2.59 -16.67
CA VAL A 152 -2.32 3.72 -16.66
C VAL A 152 -3.00 5.00 -17.12
N GLN A 153 -3.72 4.95 -18.25
CA GLN A 153 -4.38 6.11 -18.84
C GLN A 153 -5.49 6.68 -17.95
N GLU A 154 -6.33 5.81 -17.38
CA GLU A 154 -7.50 6.22 -16.61
C GLU A 154 -7.14 6.66 -15.18
N THR A 155 -6.21 5.95 -14.52
CA THR A 155 -5.86 6.26 -13.13
C THR A 155 -4.80 7.34 -12.98
N GLY A 156 -3.86 7.43 -13.94
CA GLY A 156 -2.65 8.24 -13.80
C GLY A 156 -1.68 7.76 -12.72
N ALA A 157 -1.82 6.52 -12.23
CA ALA A 157 -0.95 5.97 -11.20
C ALA A 157 0.46 5.69 -11.72
N GLY A 158 1.47 5.90 -10.87
CA GLY A 158 2.87 5.60 -11.18
C GLY A 158 3.29 4.15 -10.85
N TRP A 159 2.48 3.44 -10.07
CA TRP A 159 2.84 2.12 -9.53
C TRP A 159 1.72 1.10 -9.73
N PHE A 160 2.11 -0.14 -10.08
CA PHE A 160 1.18 -1.24 -10.36
C PHE A 160 1.68 -2.54 -9.72
N HIS A 161 0.76 -3.33 -9.18
CA HIS A 161 1.03 -4.60 -8.54
C HIS A 161 0.33 -5.75 -9.28
N SER A 162 1.09 -6.79 -9.63
CA SER A 162 0.60 -7.98 -10.30
C SER A 162 1.35 -9.20 -9.81
N SER A 163 0.63 -10.31 -9.61
CA SER A 163 1.26 -11.62 -9.42
C SER A 163 1.85 -12.19 -10.72
N ALA A 164 1.45 -11.66 -11.88
CA ALA A 164 1.85 -12.12 -13.23
C ALA A 164 1.68 -13.64 -13.46
N VAL A 165 0.80 -14.27 -12.69
CA VAL A 165 0.36 -15.65 -12.89
C VAL A 165 -0.78 -15.66 -13.91
N VAL A 166 -0.70 -16.54 -14.90
CA VAL A 166 -1.65 -16.62 -16.03
C VAL A 166 -2.19 -18.05 -16.15
N GLY A 167 -3.49 -18.15 -16.41
CA GLY A 167 -4.19 -19.45 -16.50
C GLY A 167 -4.24 -20.15 -15.14
N ASP A 168 -4.16 -21.48 -15.18
CA ASP A 168 -4.20 -22.34 -13.98
C ASP A 168 -2.80 -22.61 -13.39
N GLY A 169 -1.79 -21.85 -13.82
CA GLY A 169 -0.44 -21.96 -13.29
C GLY A 169 -0.34 -21.42 -11.87
N GLU A 170 0.70 -21.85 -11.14
CA GLU A 170 1.03 -21.32 -9.80
C GLU A 170 2.27 -20.42 -9.84
N ASN A 171 3.00 -20.43 -10.95
CA ASN A 171 4.26 -19.72 -11.11
C ASN A 171 4.08 -18.42 -11.90
N VAL A 172 4.95 -17.46 -11.61
CA VAL A 172 5.07 -16.22 -12.39
C VAL A 172 5.35 -16.56 -13.85
N ASN A 173 4.59 -15.95 -14.76
CA ASN A 173 4.80 -16.07 -16.20
C ASN A 173 5.76 -14.96 -16.67
N GLY A 174 6.96 -15.32 -17.12
CA GLY A 174 7.97 -14.36 -17.55
C GLY A 174 7.57 -13.53 -18.77
N GLU A 175 6.85 -14.13 -19.74
CA GLU A 175 6.36 -13.43 -20.93
C GLU A 175 5.32 -12.36 -20.55
N GLU A 176 4.48 -12.64 -19.56
CA GLU A 176 3.53 -11.67 -19.01
C GLU A 176 4.26 -10.49 -18.35
N VAL A 177 5.31 -10.76 -17.57
CA VAL A 177 6.13 -9.70 -16.96
C VAL A 177 6.81 -8.84 -18.03
N GLU A 178 7.36 -9.46 -19.08
CA GLU A 178 7.97 -8.73 -20.20
C GLU A 178 6.96 -7.82 -20.90
N LYS A 179 5.77 -8.32 -21.22
CA LYS A 179 4.69 -7.51 -21.81
C LYS A 179 4.31 -6.32 -20.92
N MET A 180 4.13 -6.56 -19.62
CA MET A 180 3.79 -5.49 -18.68
C MET A 180 4.89 -4.43 -18.58
N ARG A 181 6.17 -4.85 -18.54
CA ARG A 181 7.32 -3.95 -18.56
C ARG A 181 7.34 -3.10 -19.84
N ASP A 182 7.10 -3.72 -21.00
CA ASP A 182 7.16 -3.04 -22.28
C ASP A 182 6.04 -2.00 -22.43
N ILE A 183 4.83 -2.30 -21.94
CA ILE A 183 3.73 -1.34 -21.83
C ILE A 183 4.15 -0.13 -20.97
N LEU A 184 4.64 -0.37 -19.74
CA LEU A 184 5.08 0.70 -18.84
C LEU A 184 6.27 1.51 -19.39
N GLY A 185 7.18 0.86 -20.13
CA GLY A 185 8.33 1.52 -20.76
C GLY A 185 7.96 2.36 -21.99
N GLY A 186 6.88 2.00 -22.70
CA GLY A 186 6.35 2.75 -23.84
C GLY A 186 5.48 3.94 -23.44
N THR A 187 4.81 3.87 -22.28
CA THR A 187 3.98 4.95 -21.74
C THR A 187 4.84 5.95 -20.97
N ARG A 188 5.61 6.80 -21.68
CA ARG A 188 6.16 8.00 -21.02
C ARG A 188 5.02 8.93 -20.66
N VAL A 189 4.67 8.95 -19.37
CA VAL A 189 3.75 9.90 -18.75
C VAL A 189 4.33 11.31 -18.98
N GLY A 190 3.65 12.11 -19.79
CA GLY A 190 4.01 13.49 -20.12
C GLY A 190 3.53 14.49 -19.10
#